data_AF-A0A1B6E3U5-F1
#
_entry.id   AF-A0A1B6E3U5-F1
#
_cell.length_a   1.000
_cell.length_b   1.000
_cell.length_c   1.000
_cell.angle_alpha   90.00
_cell.angle_beta   90.00
_cell.angle_gamma   90.00
#
_symmetry.space_group_name_H-M   'P 1'
#
loop_
_entity.id
_entity.type
_entity.pdbx_description
1 polymer ?
#
loop_
_entity_poly.entity_id
_entity_poly.type
_entity_poly.pdbx_seq_one_letter_code
_entity_poly.pdbx_strand_id
1 'polypeptide(L)'
;MDRLKKLGGIVNSAADRNKDPILQVLKLYIKPPAEVNVRQKLLEIASGSGQHVAYFAPHFSFVDFQPTECDSDYIKSINVYRKFSGVSNILPAKNLDINTETEFWAGRSIPPSSQDYILNINMIHITPWQCTTKLFESGAKV
;
A
#
# COMPACT_ATOMS: atom_id res chain seq x y z
N MET A 1 15.29 14.27 -4.72
CA MET A 1 13.97 14.85 -4.42
C MET A 1 13.42 15.70 -5.57
N ASP A 2 14.19 16.64 -6.13
CA ASP A 2 13.68 17.54 -7.18
C ASP A 2 13.22 16.84 -8.45
N ARG A 3 13.93 15.80 -8.90
CA ARG A 3 13.51 15.00 -10.06
C ARG A 3 12.20 14.23 -9.82
N LEU A 4 11.97 13.77 -8.58
CA LEU A 4 10.79 13.01 -8.20
C LEU A 4 9.55 13.93 -8.16
N LYS A 5 9.68 15.12 -7.57
CA LYS A 5 8.63 16.14 -7.57
C LYS A 5 8.27 16.60 -8.98
N LYS A 6 9.27 16.80 -9.84
CA LYS A 6 9.06 17.16 -11.27
C LYS A 6 8.25 16.12 -12.05
N LEU A 7 8.27 14.85 -11.63
CA LEU A 7 7.52 13.78 -12.25
C LEU A 7 6.12 13.57 -11.65
N GLY A 8 5.70 14.42 -10.69
CA GLY A 8 4.42 14.32 -10.00
C GLY A 8 4.47 13.53 -8.69
N GLY A 9 5.67 13.23 -8.17
CA GLY A 9 5.81 12.59 -6.87
C GLY A 9 5.55 13.57 -5.72
N ILE A 10 4.63 13.22 -4.83
CA ILE A 10 4.27 13.96 -3.62
C ILE A 10 5.26 13.61 -2.50
N VAL A 11 5.59 14.57 -1.64
CA VAL A 11 6.51 14.36 -0.52
C VAL A 11 5.82 14.77 0.78
N ASN A 12 5.65 13.81 1.68
CA ASN A 12 5.09 13.98 3.01
C ASN A 12 6.20 13.75 4.04
N SER A 13 6.51 14.78 4.82
CA SER A 13 7.56 14.72 5.85
C SER A 13 7.25 13.71 6.95
N ALA A 14 5.96 13.48 7.24
CA ALA A 14 5.52 12.47 8.19
C ALA A 14 5.93 11.05 7.74
N ALA A 15 5.77 10.75 6.44
CA ALA A 15 6.15 9.46 5.88
C ALA A 15 7.66 9.20 5.99
N ASP A 16 8.49 10.24 5.81
CA ASP A 16 9.94 10.11 6.00
C ASP A 16 10.34 9.88 7.46
N ARG A 17 9.66 10.54 8.42
CA ARG A 17 9.99 10.41 9.85
C ARG A 17 9.64 9.03 10.42
N ASN A 18 8.55 8.42 9.96
CA ASN A 18 8.02 7.21 10.57
C ASN A 18 8.28 5.91 9.78
N LYS A 19 8.84 5.98 8.56
CA LYS A 19 9.12 4.78 7.74
C LYS A 19 10.01 3.76 8.44
N ASP A 20 11.06 4.19 9.13
CA ASP A 20 11.98 3.27 9.82
C ASP A 20 11.34 2.55 11.00
N PRO A 21 10.72 3.24 11.97
CA PRO A 21 9.98 2.59 13.05
C PRO A 21 8.90 1.62 12.54
N ILE A 22 8.14 2.01 11.51
CA ILE A 22 7.11 1.15 10.93
C ILE A 22 7.72 -0.10 10.29
N LEU A 23 8.79 0.05 9.51
CA LEU A 23 9.49 -1.08 8.89
C LEU A 23 9.95 -2.11 9.94
N GLN A 24 10.45 -1.65 11.09
CA GLN A 24 10.87 -2.56 12.17
C GLN A 24 9.69 -3.38 12.68
N VAL A 25 8.51 -2.77 12.84
CA VAL A 25 7.29 -3.49 13.24
C VAL A 25 6.86 -4.46 12.15
N LEU A 26 6.84 -4.04 10.87
CA LEU A 26 6.45 -4.92 9.76
C LEU A 26 7.31 -6.18 9.68
N LYS A 27 8.63 -6.05 9.92
CA LYS A 27 9.57 -7.19 9.96
C LYS A 27 9.26 -8.21 11.05
N LEU A 28 8.50 -7.85 12.08
CA LEU A 28 8.06 -8.80 13.12
C LEU A 28 6.95 -9.73 12.63
N TYR A 29 6.09 -9.26 11.73
CA TYR A 29 4.87 -9.97 11.30
C TYR A 29 4.92 -10.53 9.88
N ILE A 30 5.60 -9.85 8.96
CA ILE A 30 5.76 -10.29 7.58
C ILE A 30 7.01 -11.15 7.49
N LYS A 31 6.84 -12.45 7.29
CA LYS A 31 7.91 -13.46 7.24
C LYS A 31 7.92 -14.16 5.89
N PRO A 32 9.11 -14.55 5.38
CA PRO A 32 9.19 -15.36 4.17
C PRO A 32 8.31 -16.61 4.30
N PRO A 33 7.59 -17.00 3.23
CA PRO A 33 6.87 -18.27 3.22
C PRO A 33 7.85 -19.44 3.33
N ALA A 34 7.36 -20.58 3.83
CA ALA A 34 8.17 -21.80 3.96
C ALA A 34 8.65 -22.32 2.58
N GLU A 35 7.87 -22.07 1.54
CA GLU A 35 8.16 -22.46 0.17
C GLU A 35 8.81 -21.31 -0.62
N VAL A 36 9.92 -21.61 -1.31
CA VAL A 36 10.79 -20.61 -1.98
C VAL A 36 10.12 -19.94 -3.19
N ASN A 37 9.06 -20.52 -3.75
CA ASN A 37 8.38 -20.03 -4.97
C ASN A 37 6.99 -19.46 -4.71
N VAL A 38 6.58 -19.33 -3.44
CA VAL A 38 5.31 -18.70 -3.09
C VAL A 38 5.56 -17.22 -2.86
N ARG A 39 4.74 -16.37 -3.50
CA ARG A 39 4.71 -14.94 -3.23
C ARG A 39 3.50 -14.64 -2.36
N GLN A 40 3.72 -13.85 -1.32
CA GLN A 40 2.65 -13.31 -0.51
C GLN A 40 2.12 -12.02 -1.14
N LYS A 41 0.87 -11.67 -0.87
CA LYS A 41 0.21 -10.47 -1.37
C LYS A 41 -0.14 -9.55 -0.22
N LEU A 42 0.24 -8.29 -0.35
CA LEU A 42 -0.07 -7.25 0.62
C LEU A 42 -0.84 -6.13 -0.06
N LEU A 43 -2.06 -5.89 0.40
CA LEU A 43 -2.88 -4.76 0.00
C LEU A 43 -2.61 -3.57 0.92
N GLU A 44 -2.05 -2.50 0.37
CA GLU A 44 -1.88 -1.25 1.12
C GLU A 44 -3.06 -0.32 0.78
N ILE A 45 -3.86 0.01 1.79
CA ILE A 45 -5.05 0.87 1.67
C ILE A 45 -4.68 2.27 2.13
N ALA A 46 -5.00 3.26 1.29
CA ALA A 46 -4.61 4.66 1.48
C ALA A 46 -3.08 4.82 1.55
N SER A 47 -2.40 4.36 0.49
CA SER A 47 -0.94 4.42 0.31
C SER A 47 -0.37 5.86 0.32
N GLY A 48 -1.22 6.88 0.19
CA GLY A 48 -0.83 8.28 0.19
C GLY A 48 0.22 8.56 -0.89
N SER A 49 1.33 9.20 -0.52
CA SER A 49 2.36 9.59 -1.50
C SER A 49 3.04 8.41 -2.20
N GLY A 50 3.01 7.21 -1.61
CA GLY A 50 3.77 6.04 -2.07
C GLY A 50 5.21 5.96 -1.53
N GLN A 51 5.61 6.86 -0.64
CA GLN A 51 6.93 6.81 0.01
C GLN A 51 7.14 5.54 0.82
N HIS A 52 6.10 5.10 1.54
CA HIS A 52 6.16 3.91 2.41
C HIS A 52 6.32 2.63 1.61
N VAL A 53 5.44 2.36 0.64
CA VAL A 53 5.58 1.16 -0.21
C VAL A 53 6.93 1.11 -0.94
N ALA A 54 7.43 2.25 -1.46
CA ALA A 54 8.74 2.30 -2.10
C ALA A 54 9.90 2.07 -1.12
N TYR A 55 9.72 2.39 0.15
CA TYR A 55 10.70 2.12 1.20
C TYR A 55 10.63 0.67 1.72
N PHE A 56 9.43 0.11 1.87
CA PHE A 56 9.23 -1.21 2.48
C PHE A 56 9.50 -2.35 1.49
N ALA A 57 9.02 -2.23 0.26
CA ALA A 57 9.06 -3.32 -0.72
C ALA A 57 10.45 -3.94 -0.95
N PRO A 58 11.57 -3.17 -1.00
CA PRO A 58 12.92 -3.74 -1.10
C PRO A 58 13.29 -4.70 0.04
N HIS A 59 12.68 -4.57 1.22
CA HIS A 59 12.94 -5.43 2.38
C HIS A 59 12.10 -6.71 2.41
N PHE A 60 11.11 -6.83 1.52
CA PHE A 60 10.16 -7.92 1.46
C PHE A 60 10.03 -8.44 0.02
N SER A 61 11.13 -8.92 -0.56
CA SER A 61 11.18 -9.35 -1.97
C SER A 61 10.21 -10.51 -2.32
N PHE A 62 9.76 -11.25 -1.31
CA PHE A 62 8.77 -12.34 -1.40
C PHE A 62 7.30 -11.85 -1.31
N VAL A 63 7.08 -10.54 -1.14
CA VAL A 63 5.74 -9.93 -1.06
C VAL A 63 5.50 -9.06 -2.29
N ASP A 64 4.35 -9.25 -2.94
CA ASP A 64 3.79 -8.33 -3.93
C ASP A 64 2.96 -7.27 -3.23
N PHE A 65 3.43 -6.02 -3.28
CA PHE A 65 2.73 -4.87 -2.73
C PHE A 65 1.74 -4.33 -3.77
N GLN A 66 0.45 -4.34 -3.43
CA GLN A 66 -0.60 -3.66 -4.17
C GLN A 66 -0.95 -2.36 -3.45
N PRO A 67 -0.32 -1.22 -3.80
CA PRO A 67 -0.72 0.06 -3.25
C PRO A 67 -2.05 0.52 -3.85
N THR A 68 -2.88 1.15 -3.03
CA THR A 68 -4.19 1.67 -3.43
C THR A 68 -4.50 3.01 -2.79
N GLU A 69 -5.24 3.84 -3.53
CA GLU A 69 -5.63 5.18 -3.08
C GLU A 69 -6.91 5.61 -3.80
N CYS A 70 -7.71 6.48 -3.16
CA CYS A 70 -8.92 7.01 -3.79
C CYS A 70 -8.65 8.26 -4.63
N ASP A 71 -7.65 9.06 -4.24
CA ASP A 71 -7.24 10.27 -4.93
C ASP A 71 -6.30 9.98 -6.11
N SER A 72 -6.70 10.41 -7.30
CA SER A 72 -5.98 10.21 -8.55
C SER A 72 -4.58 10.84 -8.58
N ASP A 73 -4.33 11.93 -7.86
CA ASP A 73 -3.02 12.58 -7.84
C ASP A 73 -2.03 11.78 -6.99
N TYR A 74 -2.51 11.19 -5.89
CA TYR A 74 -1.72 10.26 -5.11
C TYR A 74 -1.47 8.93 -5.87
N ILE A 75 -2.43 8.43 -6.65
CA ILE A 75 -2.19 7.29 -7.57
C ILE A 75 -1.03 7.60 -8.55
N LYS A 76 -1.00 8.81 -9.14
CA LYS A 76 0.11 9.23 -10.00
C LYS A 76 1.42 9.26 -9.21
N SER A 77 1.42 9.84 -8.01
CA SER A 77 2.59 9.90 -7.13
C SER A 77 3.13 8.50 -6.81
N ILE A 78 2.28 7.56 -6.38
CA ILE A 78 2.68 6.20 -6.06
C ILE A 78 3.35 5.55 -7.27
N ASN A 79 2.79 5.71 -8.47
CA ASN A 79 3.38 5.16 -9.69
C ASN A 79 4.73 5.80 -10.05
N VAL A 80 4.97 7.07 -9.68
CA VAL A 80 6.30 7.71 -9.79
C VAL A 80 7.28 7.07 -8.81
N TYR A 81 6.91 6.90 -7.55
CA TYR A 81 7.75 6.22 -6.54
C TYR A 81 8.06 4.78 -6.93
N ARG A 82 7.06 4.03 -7.40
CA ARG A 82 7.23 2.67 -7.96
C ARG A 82 8.31 2.67 -9.04
N LYS A 83 8.18 3.52 -10.06
CA LYS A 83 9.17 3.61 -11.15
C LYS A 83 10.56 4.01 -10.64
N PHE A 84 10.62 4.94 -9.69
CA PHE A 84 11.89 5.45 -9.15
C PHE A 84 12.60 4.43 -8.25
N SER A 85 11.85 3.59 -7.53
CA SER A 85 12.40 2.57 -6.64
C SER A 85 13.15 1.46 -7.39
N GLY A 86 12.78 1.20 -8.65
CA GLY A 86 13.38 0.16 -9.47
C GLY A 86 13.07 -1.27 -9.05
N VAL A 87 12.23 -1.49 -8.03
CA VAL A 87 11.85 -2.84 -7.58
C VAL A 87 10.65 -3.37 -8.37
N SER A 88 10.63 -4.68 -8.59
CA SER A 88 9.58 -5.36 -9.37
C SER A 88 8.36 -5.75 -8.53
N ASN A 89 8.50 -5.79 -7.21
CA ASN A 89 7.47 -6.27 -6.29
C ASN A 89 6.51 -5.18 -5.79
N ILE A 90 6.49 -4.02 -6.45
CA ILE A 90 5.45 -3.01 -6.30
C ILE A 90 4.58 -3.04 -7.55
N LEU A 91 3.33 -3.45 -7.40
CA LEU A 91 2.36 -3.49 -8.49
C LEU A 91 1.90 -2.07 -8.86
N PRO A 92 1.37 -1.84 -10.08
CA PRO A 92 0.77 -0.56 -10.43
C PRO A 92 -0.31 -0.16 -9.41
N ALA A 93 -0.28 1.11 -8.99
CA ALA A 93 -1.26 1.60 -8.02
C ALA A 93 -2.67 1.52 -8.59
N LYS A 94 -3.62 1.09 -7.76
CA LYS A 94 -5.04 0.94 -8.15
C LYS A 94 -5.91 1.96 -7.41
N ASN A 95 -7.00 2.37 -8.07
CA ASN A 95 -8.02 3.19 -7.41
C ASN A 95 -8.84 2.32 -6.46
N LEU A 96 -8.97 2.75 -5.20
CA LEU A 96 -9.77 2.09 -4.19
C LEU A 96 -10.26 3.13 -3.19
N ASP A 97 -11.59 3.25 -3.08
CA ASP A 97 -12.23 3.93 -1.95
C ASP A 97 -12.74 2.86 -0.97
N ILE A 98 -12.28 2.92 0.27
CA ILE A 98 -12.61 1.96 1.33
C ILE A 98 -14.12 1.88 1.59
N ASN A 99 -14.88 2.93 1.25
CA ASN A 99 -16.33 2.96 1.43
C ASN A 99 -17.10 2.20 0.34
N THR A 100 -16.42 1.74 -0.72
CA THR A 100 -17.02 0.89 -1.75
C THR A 100 -17.06 -0.56 -1.31
N GLU A 101 -18.05 -1.32 -1.80
CA GLU A 101 -18.14 -2.75 -1.50
C GLU A 101 -16.92 -3.51 -2.03
N THR A 102 -16.40 -4.44 -1.22
CA THR A 102 -15.14 -5.17 -1.47
C THR A 102 -15.13 -5.89 -2.81
N GLU A 103 -16.28 -6.36 -3.28
CA GLU A 103 -16.42 -7.04 -4.57
C GLU A 103 -16.11 -6.15 -5.79
N PHE A 104 -16.15 -4.81 -5.64
CA PHE A 104 -15.84 -3.85 -6.69
C PHE A 104 -14.44 -3.25 -6.57
N TRP A 105 -13.69 -3.57 -5.51
CA TRP A 105 -12.39 -2.98 -5.25
C TRP A 105 -11.46 -3.11 -6.45
N ALA A 106 -10.93 -1.95 -6.86
CA ALA A 106 -10.07 -1.79 -8.02
C ALA A 106 -10.59 -2.48 -9.29
N GLY A 107 -11.87 -2.29 -9.62
CA GLY A 107 -12.47 -2.89 -10.81
C GLY A 107 -12.52 -4.42 -10.73
N ARG A 108 -12.76 -4.96 -9.52
CA ARG A 108 -12.82 -6.42 -9.23
C ARG A 108 -11.47 -7.14 -9.34
N SER A 109 -10.36 -6.42 -9.41
CA SER A 109 -9.03 -7.00 -9.55
C SER A 109 -8.38 -7.38 -8.21
N ILE A 110 -9.08 -7.16 -7.11
CA ILE A 110 -8.72 -7.63 -5.77
C ILE A 110 -9.88 -8.53 -5.30
N PRO A 111 -9.82 -9.84 -5.57
CA PRO A 111 -10.86 -10.77 -5.13
C PRO A 111 -10.91 -10.91 -3.60
N PRO A 112 -12.06 -11.33 -3.04
CA PRO A 112 -12.14 -11.75 -1.65
C PRO A 112 -11.13 -12.87 -1.32
N SER A 113 -10.65 -12.91 -0.07
CA SER A 113 -9.70 -13.91 0.46
C SER A 113 -8.46 -14.13 -0.43
N SER A 114 -7.96 -13.06 -1.04
CA SER A 114 -6.83 -13.11 -1.98
C SER A 114 -5.56 -12.44 -1.46
N GLN A 115 -5.63 -11.76 -0.31
CA GLN A 115 -4.52 -11.05 0.31
C GLN A 115 -4.04 -11.79 1.57
N ASP A 116 -2.71 -11.87 1.75
CA ASP A 116 -2.11 -12.39 2.98
C ASP A 116 -2.04 -11.31 4.07
N TYR A 117 -1.95 -10.04 3.64
CA TYR A 117 -1.79 -8.89 4.52
C TYR A 117 -2.60 -7.69 4.02
N ILE A 118 -3.11 -6.92 4.99
CA ILE A 118 -3.64 -5.58 4.75
C ILE A 118 -2.81 -4.60 5.57
N LEU A 119 -2.32 -3.56 4.90
CA LEU A 119 -1.56 -2.49 5.52
C LEU A 119 -2.34 -1.18 5.41
N ASN A 120 -2.56 -0.52 6.54
CA ASN A 120 -3.11 0.82 6.60
C ASN A 120 -2.28 1.65 7.56
N ILE A 121 -1.73 2.77 7.07
CA ILE A 121 -0.86 3.64 7.84
C ILE A 121 -1.44 5.05 7.78
N ASN A 122 -1.66 5.66 8.94
CA ASN A 122 -2.02 7.08 9.05
C ASN A 122 -3.33 7.51 8.35
N MET A 123 -4.24 6.60 8.00
CA MET A 123 -5.54 6.96 7.41
C MET A 123 -6.60 7.26 8.48
N ILE A 124 -6.74 6.38 9.48
CA ILE A 124 -7.81 6.40 10.51
C ILE A 124 -7.97 7.77 11.19
N HIS A 125 -6.89 8.50 11.44
CA HIS A 125 -6.93 9.76 12.19
C HIS A 125 -7.23 11.00 11.33
N ILE A 126 -7.27 10.87 9.99
CA ILE A 126 -7.54 11.96 9.06
C ILE A 126 -8.82 11.76 8.23
N THR A 127 -9.48 10.61 8.37
CA THR A 127 -10.69 10.26 7.63
C THR A 127 -11.92 10.21 8.53
N PRO A 128 -13.14 10.31 7.97
CA PRO A 128 -14.37 10.03 8.71
C PRO A 128 -14.34 8.65 9.38
N TRP A 129 -14.99 8.53 10.55
CA TRP A 129 -15.04 7.30 11.33
C TRP A 129 -15.50 6.08 10.52
N GLN A 130 -16.42 6.29 9.58
CA GLN A 130 -16.94 5.27 8.68
C GLN A 130 -15.83 4.54 7.91
N CYS A 131 -14.76 5.23 7.51
CA CYS A 131 -13.62 4.61 6.84
C CYS A 131 -12.91 3.59 7.75
N THR A 132 -12.86 3.85 9.05
CA THR A 132 -12.28 2.92 10.04
C THR A 132 -13.15 1.69 10.18
N THR A 133 -14.47 1.86 10.34
CA THR A 133 -15.40 0.74 10.40
C THR A 133 -15.29 -0.12 9.14
N LYS A 134 -15.28 0.51 7.95
CA LYS A 134 -15.14 -0.17 6.67
C LYS A 134 -13.80 -0.89 6.51
N LEU A 135 -12.70 -0.32 6.99
CA LEU A 135 -11.40 -0.98 7.00
C LEU A 135 -11.44 -2.32 7.73
N PHE A 136 -12.05 -2.38 8.91
CA PHE A 136 -12.17 -3.62 9.67
C PHE A 136 -13.19 -4.60 9.07
N GLU A 137 -14.34 -4.11 8.58
CA GLU A 137 -15.33 -4.95 7.87
C GLU A 137 -14.72 -5.61 6.63
N SER A 138 -13.99 -4.84 5.83
CA SER A 138 -13.36 -5.33 4.61
C SER A 138 -12.15 -6.21 4.90
N GLY A 139 -11.42 -5.95 5.99
CA GLY A 139 -10.27 -6.75 6.36
C GLY A 139 -10.58 -8.21 6.70
N ALA A 140 -11.84 -8.52 7.05
CA ALA A 140 -12.31 -9.88 7.21
C ALA A 140 -12.69 -10.58 5.88
N LYS A 141 -12.73 -9.85 4.76
CA LYS A 141 -13.25 -10.33 3.47
C LYS A 141 -12.19 -10.49 2.39
N VAL A 142 -11.09 -9.73 2.43
CA VAL A 142 -10.11 -9.63 1.33
C VAL A 142 -8.84 -10.42 1.57
#